data_AF-A0A7Z9ISK6-F1
#
_entry.id   AF-A0A7Z9ISK6-F1
#
_cell.length_a   1.000
_cell.length_b   1.000
_cell.length_c   1.000
_cell.angle_alpha   90.00
_cell.angle_beta   90.00
_cell.angle_gamma   90.00
#
_symmetry.space_group_name_H-M   'P 1'
#
loop_
_entity.id
_entity.type
_entity.pdbx_description
1 polymer ?
#
loop_
_entity_poly.entity_id
_entity_poly.type
_entity_poly.pdbx_seq_one_letter_code
_entity_poly.pdbx_strand_id
1 'polypeptide(L)'
;MSSIYRKGRDGYYYYQTYVHNPETGKKNKRIFHSLGTKDQSEAEGKQAELDNQYEQQVQSQQTQSNHSFFTKNRKTLATILGTVIITIFVMDLFESKPPVKNINKEPLVIPEIKVLKPLPDVGMISGEEESHKTVKLVVEEKNNPELLKPVPVPEPEQFKPTIPKHTVVRVDRLSGAFDQGKVYVTVNQNASKESLRLLCNKISQRYNEFSNIVICLYANNRTGKEMANGSAPTISKEKQKESWLAMYTYNSVEGEYFDDNPGGYLGAY
;
A
#
# COMPACT_ATOMS: atom_id res chain seq x y z
N MET A 1 -5.39 19.08 1.89
CA MET A 1 -4.19 19.81 2.36
C MET A 1 -3.02 18.86 2.51
N SER A 2 -2.21 18.78 1.46
CA SER A 2 -0.88 18.17 1.48
C SER A 2 0.20 19.22 1.81
N SER A 3 1.46 18.80 1.75
CA SER A 3 2.65 19.65 1.83
C SER A 3 3.80 19.00 1.07
N ILE A 4 4.57 19.74 0.28
CA ILE A 4 5.88 19.29 -0.21
C ILE A 4 7.02 19.75 0.69
N TYR A 5 8.09 18.97 0.75
CA TYR A 5 9.34 19.32 1.43
C TYR A 5 10.54 18.78 0.68
N ARG A 6 11.68 19.49 0.74
CA ARG A 6 12.94 19.08 0.11
C ARG A 6 13.80 18.32 1.13
N LYS A 7 14.39 17.20 0.72
CA LYS A 7 15.15 16.31 1.61
C LYS A 7 16.65 16.48 1.42
N GLY A 8 17.36 16.89 2.48
CA GLY A 8 18.76 17.35 2.39
C GLY A 8 19.79 16.32 1.89
N ARG A 9 19.55 15.00 2.05
CA ARG A 9 20.52 13.95 1.66
C ARG A 9 20.60 13.73 0.14
N ASP A 10 19.51 13.95 -0.57
CA ASP A 10 19.37 13.61 -2.00
C ASP A 10 18.94 14.83 -2.85
N GLY A 11 18.40 15.87 -2.21
CA GLY A 11 18.04 17.15 -2.81
C GLY A 11 16.69 17.14 -3.53
N TYR A 12 15.96 16.03 -3.48
CA TYR A 12 14.65 15.86 -4.13
C TYR A 12 13.50 16.37 -3.25
N TYR A 13 12.40 16.73 -3.90
CA TYR A 13 11.13 17.03 -3.25
C TYR A 13 10.31 15.77 -2.97
N TYR A 14 9.66 15.77 -1.82
CA TYR A 14 8.77 14.73 -1.33
C TYR A 14 7.42 15.35 -0.97
N TYR A 15 6.35 14.67 -1.39
CA TYR A 15 4.97 15.01 -1.04
C TYR A 15 4.56 14.27 0.24
N GLN A 16 3.83 14.95 1.11
CA GLN A 16 3.24 14.40 2.33
C GLN A 16 1.78 14.83 2.44
N THR A 17 0.88 13.90 2.76
CA THR A 17 -0.53 14.21 3.05
C THR A 17 -1.09 13.33 4.17
N TYR A 18 -2.30 13.65 4.62
CA TYR A 18 -3.04 12.85 5.61
C TYR A 18 -4.38 12.38 5.04
N VAL A 19 -4.59 11.07 5.04
CA VAL A 19 -5.93 10.47 4.88
C VAL A 19 -6.69 10.72 6.18
N HIS A 20 -7.82 11.39 6.08
CA HIS A 20 -8.73 11.62 7.21
C HIS A 20 -9.85 10.58 7.16
N ASN A 21 -10.31 10.11 8.32
CA ASN A 21 -11.50 9.27 8.41
C ASN A 21 -12.75 10.16 8.17
N PRO A 22 -13.61 9.87 7.16
CA PRO A 22 -14.77 10.71 6.84
C PRO A 22 -15.85 10.73 7.93
N GLU A 23 -15.95 9.68 8.77
CA GLU A 23 -16.93 9.57 9.84
C GLU A 23 -16.55 10.37 11.10
N THR A 24 -15.26 10.53 11.35
CA THR A 24 -14.74 11.12 12.60
C THR A 24 -13.91 12.39 12.41
N GLY A 25 -13.60 12.77 11.16
CA GLY A 25 -12.73 13.90 10.82
C GLY A 25 -11.25 13.74 11.24
N LYS A 26 -10.90 12.66 11.95
CA LYS A 26 -9.57 12.45 12.51
C LYS A 26 -8.57 11.97 11.45
N LYS A 27 -7.32 12.42 11.57
CA LYS A 27 -6.18 11.93 10.79
C LYS A 27 -5.99 10.43 11.05
N ASN A 28 -6.04 9.61 10.01
CA ASN A 28 -5.98 8.15 10.09
C ASN A 28 -4.59 7.64 9.66
N LYS A 29 -4.23 7.84 8.37
CA LYS A 29 -2.92 7.44 7.80
C LYS A 29 -2.20 8.66 7.24
N ARG A 30 -0.89 8.75 7.45
CA ARG A 30 -0.03 9.70 6.73
C ARG A 30 0.54 9.00 5.48
N ILE A 31 0.53 9.68 4.35
CA ILE A 31 1.08 9.21 3.08
C ILE A 31 2.30 10.05 2.71
N PHE A 32 3.30 9.42 2.11
CA PHE A 32 4.51 10.05 1.58
C PHE A 32 4.78 9.55 0.15
N HIS A 33 5.16 10.45 -0.74
CA HIS A 33 5.62 10.13 -2.10
C HIS A 33 6.91 10.87 -2.43
N SER A 34 7.80 10.27 -3.24
CA SER A 34 8.89 11.00 -3.88
C SER A 34 8.37 11.65 -5.15
N LEU A 35 8.64 12.94 -5.36
CA LEU A 35 8.22 13.63 -6.59
C LEU A 35 9.23 13.47 -7.74
N GLY A 36 10.38 12.85 -7.48
CA GLY A 36 11.39 12.54 -8.49
C GLY A 36 12.09 13.77 -9.09
N THR A 37 11.80 14.98 -8.62
CA THR A 37 12.40 16.24 -9.07
C THR A 37 13.12 17.01 -7.95
N LYS A 38 14.07 17.85 -8.35
CA LYS A 38 14.79 18.81 -7.50
C LYS A 38 14.38 20.27 -7.79
N ASP A 39 13.53 20.48 -8.80
CA ASP A 39 12.92 21.78 -9.09
C ASP A 39 11.66 21.99 -8.24
N GLN A 40 11.37 23.24 -7.88
CA GLN A 40 10.22 23.57 -7.04
C GLN A 40 8.91 23.66 -7.84
N SER A 41 8.93 24.25 -9.05
CA SER A 41 7.71 24.43 -9.85
C SER A 41 7.19 23.09 -10.36
N GLU A 42 8.09 22.19 -10.77
CA GLU A 42 7.75 20.81 -11.11
C GLU A 42 7.22 20.03 -9.89
N ALA A 43 7.74 20.30 -8.69
CA ALA A 43 7.24 19.68 -7.45
C ALA A 43 5.84 20.19 -7.06
N GLU A 44 5.57 21.48 -7.23
CA GLU A 44 4.24 22.08 -6.99
C GLU A 44 3.20 21.56 -8.00
N GLY A 45 3.58 21.39 -9.28
CA GLY A 45 2.73 20.75 -10.28
C GLY A 45 2.36 19.31 -9.91
N LYS A 46 3.34 18.50 -9.48
CA LYS A 46 3.11 17.12 -9.03
C LYS A 46 2.36 17.03 -7.70
N GLN A 47 2.47 18.03 -6.83
CA GLN A 47 1.64 18.13 -5.62
C GLN A 47 0.16 18.28 -6.00
N ALA A 48 -0.15 19.18 -6.94
CA ALA A 48 -1.52 19.39 -7.41
C ALA A 48 -2.08 18.13 -8.10
N GLU A 49 -1.29 17.40 -8.88
CA GLU A 49 -1.70 16.13 -9.49
C GLU A 49 -2.09 15.09 -8.41
N LEU A 50 -1.24 14.89 -7.40
CA LEU A 50 -1.49 13.94 -6.32
C LEU A 50 -2.70 14.33 -5.44
N ASP A 51 -2.89 15.62 -5.15
CA ASP A 51 -4.08 16.07 -4.41
C ASP A 51 -5.37 15.79 -5.19
N ASN A 52 -5.40 16.06 -6.51
CA ASN A 52 -6.54 15.72 -7.36
C ASN A 52 -6.84 14.21 -7.36
N GLN A 53 -5.80 13.36 -7.46
CA GLN A 53 -5.95 11.90 -7.39
C GLN A 53 -6.57 11.45 -6.05
N TYR A 54 -6.10 12.01 -4.92
CA TYR A 54 -6.65 11.66 -3.60
C TYR A 54 -8.06 12.19 -3.36
N GLU A 55 -8.42 13.38 -3.84
CA GLU A 55 -9.79 13.88 -3.74
C GLU A 55 -10.78 13.05 -4.56
N GLN A 56 -10.42 12.63 -5.78
CA GLN A 56 -11.22 11.69 -6.58
C GLN A 56 -11.35 10.31 -5.91
N GLN A 57 -10.30 9.82 -5.26
CA GLN A 57 -10.35 8.56 -4.51
C GLN A 57 -11.31 8.65 -3.31
N VAL A 58 -11.34 9.77 -2.58
CA VAL A 58 -12.29 9.96 -1.48
C VAL A 58 -13.73 10.05 -1.97
N GLN A 59 -14.00 10.81 -3.04
CA GLN A 59 -15.35 10.94 -3.63
C GLN A 59 -15.89 9.60 -4.16
N SER A 60 -15.05 8.78 -4.80
CA SER A 60 -15.45 7.44 -5.29
C SER A 60 -15.74 6.45 -4.15
N GLN A 61 -14.98 6.49 -3.05
CA GLN A 61 -15.27 5.66 -1.87
C GLN A 61 -16.57 6.08 -1.17
N GLN A 62 -16.83 7.38 -1.04
CA GLN A 62 -18.05 7.91 -0.42
C GLN A 62 -19.32 7.61 -1.25
N THR A 63 -19.22 7.58 -2.58
CA THR A 63 -20.34 7.19 -3.45
C THR A 63 -20.57 5.68 -3.47
N GLN A 64 -19.51 4.86 -3.39
CA GLN A 64 -19.64 3.40 -3.31
C GLN A 64 -20.26 2.90 -1.99
N SER A 65 -19.94 3.51 -0.84
CA SER A 65 -20.46 3.05 0.46
C SER A 65 -22.00 3.12 0.52
N ASN A 66 -22.56 4.25 0.05
CA ASN A 66 -24.00 4.50 0.02
C ASN A 66 -24.79 3.49 -0.83
N HIS A 67 -24.17 2.94 -1.89
CA HIS A 67 -24.85 2.01 -2.82
C HIS A 67 -24.75 0.52 -2.39
N SER A 68 -23.94 0.21 -1.36
CA SER A 68 -23.65 -1.16 -0.90
C SER A 68 -24.78 -1.77 -0.05
N PHE A 69 -25.44 -0.96 0.79
CA PHE A 69 -26.47 -1.45 1.73
C PHE A 69 -27.72 -2.00 1.03
N PHE A 70 -28.20 -1.31 -0.02
CA PHE A 70 -29.39 -1.71 -0.77
C PHE A 70 -29.18 -2.98 -1.62
N THR A 71 -27.94 -3.27 -2.03
CA THR A 71 -27.65 -4.42 -2.91
C THR A 71 -27.46 -5.71 -2.12
N LYS A 72 -26.76 -5.69 -0.98
CA LYS A 72 -26.55 -6.88 -0.13
C LYS A 72 -27.85 -7.49 0.40
N ASN A 73 -28.78 -6.66 0.89
CA ASN A 73 -29.97 -7.13 1.61
C ASN A 73 -31.23 -7.24 0.72
N ARG A 74 -31.11 -7.17 -0.61
CA ARG A 74 -32.25 -7.15 -1.55
C ARG A 74 -33.24 -8.31 -1.36
N LYS A 75 -32.75 -9.51 -1.01
CA LYS A 75 -33.63 -10.67 -0.71
C LYS A 75 -34.46 -10.43 0.55
N THR A 76 -33.82 -10.06 1.65
CA THR A 76 -34.48 -9.77 2.95
C THR A 76 -35.47 -8.61 2.83
N LEU A 77 -35.11 -7.55 2.10
CA LEU A 77 -36.00 -6.42 1.80
C LEU A 77 -37.25 -6.85 1.02
N ALA A 78 -37.09 -7.72 0.02
CA ALA A 78 -38.22 -8.29 -0.71
C ALA A 78 -39.09 -9.21 0.16
N THR A 79 -38.50 -9.98 1.08
CA THR A 79 -39.26 -10.78 2.05
C THR A 79 -40.10 -9.91 2.99
N ILE A 80 -39.50 -8.85 3.56
CA ILE A 80 -40.20 -7.90 4.45
C ILE A 80 -41.34 -7.18 3.69
N LEU A 81 -41.07 -6.69 2.49
CA LEU A 81 -42.10 -6.03 1.68
C LEU A 81 -43.24 -7.00 1.32
N GLY A 82 -42.90 -8.24 0.97
CA GLY A 82 -43.87 -9.31 0.70
C GLY A 82 -44.73 -9.65 1.92
N THR A 83 -44.16 -9.79 3.10
CA THR A 83 -44.94 -10.05 4.33
C THR A 83 -45.85 -8.87 4.67
N VAL A 84 -45.39 -7.62 4.55
CA VAL A 84 -46.24 -6.44 4.78
C VAL A 84 -47.44 -6.40 3.82
N ILE A 85 -47.23 -6.67 2.53
CA ILE A 85 -48.32 -6.74 1.54
C ILE A 85 -49.32 -7.86 1.88
N ILE A 86 -48.84 -9.03 2.28
CA ILE A 86 -49.69 -10.15 2.70
C ILE A 86 -50.49 -9.80 3.96
N THR A 87 -49.88 -9.18 4.98
CA THR A 87 -50.59 -8.75 6.19
C THR A 87 -51.67 -7.73 5.88
N ILE A 88 -51.40 -6.75 4.99
CA ILE A 88 -52.40 -5.78 4.54
C ILE A 88 -53.55 -6.49 3.79
N PHE A 89 -53.26 -7.42 2.88
CA PHE A 89 -54.29 -8.19 2.18
C PHE A 89 -55.14 -9.05 3.12
N VAL A 90 -54.54 -9.65 4.16
CA VAL A 90 -55.27 -10.42 5.17
C VAL A 90 -56.11 -9.49 6.06
N MET A 91 -55.60 -8.32 6.44
CA MET A 91 -56.39 -7.32 7.17
C MET A 91 -57.59 -6.85 6.34
N ASP A 92 -57.40 -6.38 5.10
CA ASP A 92 -58.49 -5.84 4.28
C ASP A 92 -59.51 -6.94 3.84
N LEU A 93 -59.14 -8.23 3.91
CA LEU A 93 -60.04 -9.37 3.71
C LEU A 93 -60.86 -9.76 4.97
N PHE A 94 -60.39 -9.41 6.17
CA PHE A 94 -61.01 -9.79 7.45
C PHE A 94 -61.51 -8.60 8.31
N GLU A 95 -61.15 -7.36 8.00
CA GLU A 95 -61.57 -6.16 8.75
C GLU A 95 -62.90 -5.57 8.25
N SER A 96 -64.00 -5.98 8.89
CA SER A 96 -65.25 -5.23 8.87
C SER A 96 -65.10 -3.92 9.67
N LYS A 97 -64.79 -2.82 8.97
CA LYS A 97 -64.55 -1.47 9.53
C LYS A 97 -65.75 -0.91 10.32
N PRO A 98 -65.51 -0.33 11.50
CA PRO A 98 -65.85 1.09 11.76
C PRO A 98 -64.63 1.87 12.31
N PRO A 99 -64.68 3.23 12.49
CA PRO A 99 -63.56 4.05 12.03
C PRO A 99 -62.83 4.94 13.06
N VAL A 100 -61.61 5.36 12.65
CA VAL A 100 -60.94 6.66 12.88
C VAL A 100 -60.72 7.16 14.32
N LYS A 101 -59.45 7.48 14.62
CA LYS A 101 -59.11 8.74 15.30
C LYS A 101 -57.68 9.22 14.99
N ASN A 102 -57.58 10.40 14.38
CA ASN A 102 -56.30 11.09 14.15
C ASN A 102 -55.78 11.68 15.47
N ILE A 103 -54.46 11.70 15.66
CA ILE A 103 -53.80 12.54 16.66
C ILE A 103 -52.75 13.39 15.95
N ASN A 104 -53.14 14.62 15.61
CA ASN A 104 -52.22 15.65 15.12
C ASN A 104 -51.36 16.14 16.29
N LYS A 105 -50.03 16.15 16.15
CA LYS A 105 -49.13 17.04 16.90
C LYS A 105 -48.02 17.54 16.01
N GLU A 106 -47.94 18.85 15.86
CA GLU A 106 -46.93 19.59 15.09
C GLU A 106 -45.59 19.70 15.86
N PRO A 107 -44.48 20.05 15.19
CA PRO A 107 -43.14 19.97 15.77
C PRO A 107 -42.83 21.09 16.78
N LEU A 108 -41.96 20.77 17.74
CA LEU A 108 -41.39 21.74 18.68
C LEU A 108 -40.26 22.55 17.99
N VAL A 109 -40.27 23.87 18.19
CA VAL A 109 -39.34 24.81 17.52
C VAL A 109 -38.08 25.08 18.35
N ILE A 110 -36.99 25.35 17.63
CA ILE A 110 -35.62 25.67 18.06
C ILE A 110 -35.55 26.92 18.99
N PRO A 111 -34.41 27.12 19.67
CA PRO A 111 -33.54 28.22 19.22
C PRO A 111 -32.04 27.85 19.08
N GLU A 112 -31.34 28.55 18.20
CA GLU A 112 -29.88 28.46 18.02
C GLU A 112 -29.11 29.09 19.19
N ILE A 113 -27.85 28.66 19.39
CA ILE A 113 -26.82 29.46 20.08
C ILE A 113 -25.70 29.77 19.09
N LYS A 114 -25.52 31.06 18.79
CA LYS A 114 -24.39 31.64 18.05
C LYS A 114 -23.46 32.37 19.05
N VAL A 115 -22.48 33.16 18.55
CA VAL A 115 -21.49 33.98 19.33
C VAL A 115 -20.29 33.14 19.84
N LEU A 116 -19.01 33.48 19.62
CA LEU A 116 -18.37 34.59 18.86
C LEU A 116 -17.01 34.17 18.25
N LYS A 117 -16.44 35.03 17.37
CA LYS A 117 -15.01 35.01 16.99
C LYS A 117 -14.11 35.56 18.11
N PRO A 118 -12.79 35.27 18.06
CA PRO A 118 -11.82 36.34 18.29
C PRO A 118 -10.70 36.43 17.22
N LEU A 119 -10.45 37.66 16.77
CA LEU A 119 -9.16 38.27 16.42
C LEU A 119 -9.10 39.59 17.24
N PRO A 120 -7.97 40.30 17.41
CA PRO A 120 -6.71 40.29 16.65
C PRO A 120 -5.52 39.80 17.54
N ASP A 121 -4.23 40.16 17.45
CA ASP A 121 -3.52 41.24 16.72
C ASP A 121 -2.00 40.99 16.54
N VAL A 122 -1.31 41.94 15.87
CA VAL A 122 0.13 42.36 15.92
C VAL A 122 1.14 41.45 16.68
N GLY A 123 2.38 41.21 16.22
CA GLY A 123 3.20 41.75 15.12
C GLY A 123 4.64 42.10 15.58
N MET A 124 5.58 42.40 14.65
CA MET A 124 7.01 42.82 14.92
C MET A 124 7.96 41.70 15.48
N ILE A 125 9.30 41.70 15.35
CA ILE A 125 10.30 42.54 14.63
C ILE A 125 11.64 41.78 14.38
N SER A 126 12.38 42.17 13.32
CA SER A 126 13.85 42.05 13.00
C SER A 126 14.70 40.77 13.23
N GLY A 127 15.79 40.63 12.44
CA GLY A 127 16.88 39.66 12.62
C GLY A 127 17.86 39.54 11.43
N GLU A 128 19.00 40.24 11.49
CA GLU A 128 20.22 40.08 10.65
C GLU A 128 21.06 38.85 11.12
N GLU A 129 22.12 38.31 10.49
CA GLU A 129 22.90 38.52 9.24
C GLU A 129 23.43 37.10 8.79
N GLU A 130 24.32 36.78 7.84
CA GLU A 130 25.23 37.44 6.86
C GLU A 130 25.30 36.53 5.60
N SER A 131 26.10 36.89 4.59
CA SER A 131 26.52 36.01 3.49
C SER A 131 27.60 35.00 3.92
N HIS A 132 27.97 34.05 3.03
CA HIS A 132 29.39 33.76 2.75
C HIS A 132 29.60 32.94 1.46
N LYS A 133 30.78 33.12 0.87
CA LYS A 133 31.14 32.96 -0.55
C LYS A 133 31.12 31.55 -1.17
N THR A 134 30.77 31.57 -2.46
CA THR A 134 31.09 30.62 -3.55
C THR A 134 32.55 30.12 -3.57
N VAL A 135 32.75 28.86 -3.98
CA VAL A 135 33.96 28.40 -4.69
C VAL A 135 33.55 27.59 -5.92
N LYS A 136 34.14 27.90 -7.09
CA LYS A 136 34.09 27.06 -8.29
C LYS A 136 35.33 26.16 -8.34
N LEU A 137 35.20 24.94 -8.85
CA LEU A 137 36.27 24.25 -9.55
C LEU A 137 35.77 23.81 -10.93
N VAL A 138 36.68 23.78 -11.89
CA VAL A 138 36.40 23.69 -13.33
C VAL A 138 36.97 22.38 -13.88
N VAL A 139 36.28 21.81 -14.87
CA VAL A 139 36.73 20.63 -15.63
C VAL A 139 37.92 21.02 -16.51
N GLU A 140 38.93 20.17 -16.59
CA GLU A 140 39.78 20.09 -17.79
C GLU A 140 39.83 18.64 -18.29
N GLU A 141 39.80 18.49 -19.61
CA GLU A 141 39.59 17.24 -20.34
C GLU A 141 40.73 17.10 -21.37
N LYS A 142 41.23 15.89 -21.61
CA LYS A 142 42.20 15.65 -22.69
C LYS A 142 42.16 14.24 -23.27
N ASN A 143 41.67 14.20 -24.51
CA ASN A 143 41.88 13.27 -25.63
C ASN A 143 43.21 12.47 -25.56
N ASN A 144 43.33 11.28 -26.15
CA ASN A 144 42.83 10.88 -27.48
C ASN A 144 42.65 9.33 -27.57
N PRO A 145 41.84 8.77 -28.51
CA PRO A 145 41.54 7.33 -28.54
C PRO A 145 42.53 6.53 -29.39
N GLU A 146 42.72 5.24 -29.02
CA GLU A 146 43.45 4.25 -29.82
C GLU A 146 42.51 3.12 -30.30
N LEU A 147 42.64 2.73 -31.57
CA LEU A 147 41.64 1.94 -32.30
C LEU A 147 41.80 0.43 -32.11
N LEU A 148 41.38 -0.08 -30.95
CA LEU A 148 41.16 -1.52 -30.77
C LEU A 148 39.84 -1.95 -31.42
N LYS A 149 39.93 -2.85 -32.40
CA LYS A 149 38.75 -3.47 -33.02
C LYS A 149 38.00 -4.30 -31.98
N PRO A 150 36.68 -4.11 -31.78
CA PRO A 150 35.93 -4.96 -30.87
C PRO A 150 35.92 -6.39 -31.41
N VAL A 151 36.45 -7.33 -30.62
CA VAL A 151 36.12 -8.75 -30.77
C VAL A 151 34.60 -8.89 -30.63
N PRO A 152 33.91 -9.70 -31.45
CA PRO A 152 32.49 -9.93 -31.28
C PRO A 152 32.21 -10.46 -29.87
N VAL A 153 31.63 -9.61 -29.02
CA VAL A 153 31.08 -10.04 -27.74
C VAL A 153 29.96 -11.01 -28.09
N PRO A 154 29.97 -12.26 -27.59
CA PRO A 154 28.86 -13.18 -27.83
C PRO A 154 27.60 -12.53 -27.26
N GLU A 155 26.60 -12.35 -28.12
CA GLU A 155 25.31 -11.76 -27.73
C GLU A 155 24.75 -12.59 -26.57
N PRO A 156 24.37 -11.97 -25.44
CA PRO A 156 23.96 -12.72 -24.26
C PRO A 156 22.65 -13.45 -24.57
N GLU A 157 22.75 -14.76 -24.79
CA GLU A 157 21.61 -15.64 -25.05
C GLU A 157 20.52 -15.36 -24.02
N GLN A 158 19.33 -14.93 -24.48
CA GLN A 158 18.22 -14.60 -23.60
C GLN A 158 17.59 -15.88 -23.05
N PHE A 159 18.27 -16.50 -22.07
CA PHE A 159 17.80 -17.65 -21.32
C PHE A 159 16.45 -17.31 -20.67
N LYS A 160 15.38 -17.85 -21.25
CA LYS A 160 14.01 -17.63 -20.76
C LYS A 160 13.93 -18.10 -19.30
N PRO A 161 13.47 -17.25 -18.37
CA PRO A 161 13.46 -17.59 -16.95
C PRO A 161 12.66 -18.85 -16.72
N THR A 162 13.33 -19.86 -16.15
CA THR A 162 12.78 -21.20 -15.98
C THR A 162 12.67 -21.48 -14.49
N ILE A 163 11.51 -21.98 -14.06
CA ILE A 163 11.18 -22.15 -12.64
C ILE A 163 12.13 -23.19 -12.03
N PRO A 164 13.01 -22.80 -11.07
CA PRO A 164 14.02 -23.70 -10.54
C PRO A 164 13.38 -24.82 -9.70
N LYS A 165 14.09 -25.95 -9.59
CA LYS A 165 13.63 -27.10 -8.80
C LYS A 165 13.63 -26.70 -7.31
N HIS A 166 12.48 -26.82 -6.67
CA HIS A 166 12.23 -26.31 -5.32
C HIS A 166 11.43 -27.29 -4.47
N THR A 167 11.50 -27.11 -3.15
CA THR A 167 10.68 -27.82 -2.17
C THR A 167 10.02 -26.78 -1.26
N VAL A 168 8.69 -26.78 -1.15
CA VAL A 168 8.03 -26.05 -0.06
C VAL A 168 8.27 -26.83 1.23
N VAL A 169 8.91 -26.20 2.20
CA VAL A 169 9.29 -26.82 3.48
C VAL A 169 8.19 -26.64 4.51
N ARG A 170 7.56 -25.46 4.55
CA ARG A 170 6.55 -25.09 5.54
C ARG A 170 5.63 -24.00 5.00
N VAL A 171 4.39 -23.99 5.48
CA VAL A 171 3.42 -22.91 5.29
C VAL A 171 2.83 -22.56 6.66
N ASP A 172 3.08 -21.34 7.14
CA ASP A 172 2.46 -20.81 8.35
C ASP A 172 1.24 -19.95 7.96
N ARG A 173 0.09 -20.10 8.63
CA ARG A 173 -1.02 -19.13 8.56
C ARG A 173 -0.86 -18.14 9.72
N LEU A 174 -0.40 -16.93 9.41
CA LEU A 174 -0.04 -15.90 10.39
C LEU A 174 -1.26 -15.16 10.97
N SER A 175 -2.33 -15.00 10.17
CA SER A 175 -3.59 -14.44 10.63
C SER A 175 -4.76 -15.07 9.89
N GLY A 176 -5.75 -15.55 10.64
CA GLY A 176 -7.05 -15.97 10.07
C GLY A 176 -7.93 -14.79 9.66
N ALA A 177 -7.84 -13.64 10.34
CA ALA A 177 -8.70 -12.49 10.11
C ALA A 177 -8.29 -11.63 8.89
N PHE A 178 -7.04 -11.79 8.42
CA PHE A 178 -6.53 -11.14 7.22
C PHE A 178 -6.15 -12.13 6.11
N ASP A 179 -6.47 -13.42 6.30
CA ASP A 179 -5.96 -14.52 5.46
C ASP A 179 -4.47 -14.34 5.13
N GLN A 180 -3.64 -14.15 6.16
CA GLN A 180 -2.21 -13.93 5.99
C GLN A 180 -1.44 -15.26 6.05
N GLY A 181 -0.66 -15.53 5.02
CA GLY A 181 0.17 -16.72 4.90
C GLY A 181 1.66 -16.42 4.78
N LYS A 182 2.50 -17.36 5.22
CA LYS A 182 3.95 -17.32 4.98
C LYS A 182 4.48 -18.67 4.53
N VAL A 183 5.05 -18.71 3.33
CA VAL A 183 5.57 -19.92 2.67
C VAL A 183 7.10 -19.91 2.73
N TYR A 184 7.68 -21.01 3.21
CA TYR A 184 9.13 -21.20 3.32
C TYR A 184 9.56 -22.26 2.30
N VAL A 185 10.50 -21.90 1.43
CA VAL A 185 10.86 -22.69 0.25
C VAL A 185 12.37 -22.90 0.22
N THR A 186 12.85 -24.11 -0.09
CA THR A 186 14.24 -24.32 -0.49
C THR A 186 14.34 -24.47 -2.01
N VAL A 187 15.35 -23.82 -2.59
CA VAL A 187 15.62 -23.80 -4.04
C VAL A 187 16.93 -24.52 -4.33
N ASN A 188 16.90 -25.43 -5.29
CA ASN A 188 18.08 -26.15 -5.77
C ASN A 188 18.75 -25.34 -6.88
N GLN A 189 20.08 -25.26 -6.83
CA GLN A 189 20.94 -24.56 -7.80
C GLN A 189 20.80 -23.03 -7.75
N ASN A 190 21.79 -22.35 -8.33
CA ASN A 190 21.75 -20.90 -8.52
C ASN A 190 20.70 -20.59 -9.61
N ALA A 191 19.78 -19.68 -9.33
CA ALA A 191 18.72 -19.27 -10.26
C ALA A 191 18.77 -17.74 -10.47
N SER A 192 18.38 -17.27 -11.65
CA SER A 192 18.33 -15.83 -11.92
C SER A 192 17.24 -15.12 -11.09
N LYS A 193 17.36 -13.81 -10.93
CA LYS A 193 16.37 -12.95 -10.24
C LYS A 193 14.96 -13.15 -10.80
N GLU A 194 14.84 -13.22 -12.12
CA GLU A 194 13.61 -13.42 -12.88
C GLU A 194 13.06 -14.83 -12.67
N SER A 195 13.94 -15.84 -12.60
CA SER A 195 13.58 -17.24 -12.35
C SER A 195 13.08 -17.46 -10.91
N LEU A 196 13.65 -16.73 -9.94
CA LEU A 196 13.19 -16.69 -8.55
C LEU A 196 11.85 -15.95 -8.42
N ARG A 197 11.66 -14.81 -9.09
CA ARG A 197 10.37 -14.10 -9.13
C ARG A 197 9.29 -14.94 -9.80
N LEU A 198 9.59 -15.62 -10.91
CA LEU A 198 8.65 -16.53 -11.58
C LEU A 198 8.24 -17.71 -10.68
N LEU A 199 9.16 -18.21 -9.83
CA LEU A 199 8.82 -19.18 -8.78
C LEU A 199 7.88 -18.59 -7.72
N CYS A 200 8.16 -17.40 -7.20
CA CYS A 200 7.30 -16.71 -6.25
C CYS A 200 5.88 -16.52 -6.82
N ASN A 201 5.75 -16.06 -8.06
CA ASN A 201 4.44 -15.84 -8.69
C ASN A 201 3.67 -17.16 -8.85
N LYS A 202 4.32 -18.26 -9.23
CA LYS A 202 3.70 -19.61 -9.26
C LYS A 202 3.29 -20.12 -7.88
N ILE A 203 4.04 -19.81 -6.83
CA ILE A 203 3.71 -20.17 -5.45
C ILE A 203 2.55 -19.31 -4.93
N SER A 204 2.54 -18.01 -5.21
CA SER A 204 1.44 -17.10 -4.89
C SER A 204 0.13 -17.52 -5.55
N GLN A 205 0.18 -17.98 -6.81
CA GLN A 205 -0.99 -18.52 -7.51
C GLN A 205 -1.47 -19.88 -6.96
N ARG A 206 -0.56 -20.69 -6.41
CA ARG A 206 -0.89 -21.97 -5.76
C ARG A 206 -1.59 -21.77 -4.41
N TYR A 207 -1.10 -20.83 -3.61
CA TYR A 207 -1.61 -20.54 -2.27
C TYR A 207 -2.53 -19.31 -2.29
N ASN A 208 -3.55 -19.37 -3.13
CA ASN A 208 -4.49 -18.26 -3.38
C ASN A 208 -5.57 -18.11 -2.29
N GLU A 209 -5.56 -18.98 -1.27
CA GLU A 209 -6.34 -18.84 -0.04
C GLU A 209 -5.81 -17.74 0.90
N PHE A 210 -4.70 -17.08 0.55
CA PHE A 210 -4.13 -15.97 1.31
C PHE A 210 -4.33 -14.63 0.61
N SER A 211 -4.95 -13.67 1.28
CA SER A 211 -5.12 -12.29 0.77
C SER A 211 -3.83 -11.45 0.90
N ASN A 212 -2.95 -11.87 1.81
CA ASN A 212 -1.61 -11.34 2.02
C ASN A 212 -0.64 -12.54 2.19
N ILE A 213 0.33 -12.69 1.30
CA ILE A 213 1.27 -13.82 1.32
C ILE A 213 2.71 -13.34 1.30
N VAL A 214 3.51 -13.88 2.23
CA VAL A 214 4.98 -13.71 2.28
C VAL A 214 5.62 -15.02 1.81
N ILE A 215 6.55 -14.96 0.86
CA ILE A 215 7.28 -16.12 0.37
C ILE A 215 8.77 -15.88 0.61
N CYS A 216 9.41 -16.75 1.39
CA CYS A 216 10.84 -16.71 1.64
C CYS A 216 11.53 -17.85 0.90
N LEU A 217 12.39 -17.52 -0.07
CA LEU A 217 13.19 -18.47 -0.82
C LEU A 217 14.57 -18.62 -0.18
N TYR A 218 14.96 -19.83 0.17
CA TYR A 218 16.24 -20.17 0.76
C TYR A 218 17.05 -21.11 -0.14
N ALA A 219 18.37 -21.07 -0.04
CA ALA A 219 19.24 -22.02 -0.70
C ALA A 219 19.02 -23.45 -0.14
N ASN A 220 19.01 -24.49 -0.99
CA ASN A 220 18.94 -25.88 -0.52
C ASN A 220 20.27 -26.41 0.08
N ASN A 221 21.02 -25.55 0.76
CA ASN A 221 22.18 -25.90 1.58
C ASN A 221 21.73 -26.25 3.02
N ARG A 222 22.66 -26.48 3.95
CA ARG A 222 22.32 -26.77 5.36
C ARG A 222 21.59 -25.59 6.02
N THR A 223 22.16 -24.38 5.95
CA THR A 223 21.62 -23.18 6.58
C THR A 223 20.23 -22.82 6.07
N GLY A 224 20.00 -22.81 4.76
CA GLY A 224 18.71 -22.46 4.18
C GLY A 224 17.61 -23.49 4.50
N LYS A 225 17.96 -24.77 4.68
CA LYS A 225 17.05 -25.77 5.26
C LYS A 225 16.72 -25.46 6.72
N GLU A 226 17.74 -25.18 7.55
CA GLU A 226 17.53 -24.83 8.96
C GLU A 226 16.67 -23.55 9.10
N MET A 227 16.88 -22.54 8.24
CA MET A 227 16.04 -21.33 8.17
C MET A 227 14.60 -21.62 7.72
N ALA A 228 14.39 -22.39 6.66
CA ALA A 228 13.05 -22.71 6.16
C ALA A 228 12.21 -23.50 7.20
N ASN A 229 12.85 -24.42 7.93
CA ASN A 229 12.23 -25.13 9.06
C ASN A 229 12.00 -24.24 10.30
N GLY A 230 12.60 -23.05 10.38
CA GLY A 230 12.52 -22.16 11.55
C GLY A 230 13.52 -22.50 12.66
N SER A 231 14.50 -23.36 12.39
CA SER A 231 15.48 -23.91 13.34
C SER A 231 16.86 -23.24 13.25
N ALA A 232 16.92 -21.93 12.99
CA ALA A 232 18.15 -21.20 12.69
C ALA A 232 18.88 -20.42 13.82
N PRO A 233 18.56 -20.52 15.14
CA PRO A 233 19.14 -19.62 16.14
C PRO A 233 20.64 -19.82 16.41
N THR A 234 21.23 -20.93 15.94
CA THR A 234 22.66 -21.28 16.10
C THR A 234 23.53 -20.88 14.91
N ILE A 235 22.98 -20.20 13.90
CA ILE A 235 23.68 -19.89 12.64
C ILE A 235 24.10 -18.42 12.61
N SER A 236 25.33 -18.12 12.17
CA SER A 236 25.81 -16.73 12.09
C SER A 236 24.99 -15.90 11.08
N LYS A 237 24.86 -14.59 11.32
CA LYS A 237 24.02 -13.68 10.50
C LYS A 237 24.49 -13.66 9.04
N GLU A 238 25.76 -13.92 8.77
CA GLU A 238 26.40 -13.94 7.44
C GLU A 238 25.90 -15.12 6.62
N LYS A 239 25.99 -16.35 7.19
CA LYS A 239 25.47 -17.57 6.55
C LYS A 239 23.96 -17.52 6.34
N GLN A 240 23.23 -16.84 7.23
CA GLN A 240 21.81 -16.59 7.06
C GLN A 240 21.53 -15.64 5.88
N LYS A 241 22.31 -14.57 5.71
CA LYS A 241 22.24 -13.67 4.54
C LYS A 241 22.53 -14.42 3.24
N GLU A 242 23.65 -15.14 3.18
CA GLU A 242 24.07 -15.95 2.02
C GLU A 242 23.04 -17.01 1.59
N SER A 243 22.22 -17.48 2.54
CA SER A 243 21.25 -18.56 2.29
C SER A 243 19.81 -18.09 2.11
N TRP A 244 19.50 -16.79 2.30
CA TRP A 244 18.18 -16.22 2.07
C TRP A 244 18.16 -15.51 0.71
N LEU A 245 17.80 -16.26 -0.33
CA LEU A 245 17.93 -15.88 -1.74
C LEU A 245 16.94 -14.80 -2.19
N ALA A 246 15.71 -14.83 -1.66
CA ALA A 246 14.70 -13.81 -1.95
C ALA A 246 13.60 -13.74 -0.90
N MET A 247 12.96 -12.58 -0.81
CA MET A 247 11.66 -12.38 -0.19
C MET A 247 10.70 -11.82 -1.23
N TYR A 248 9.53 -12.43 -1.35
CA TYR A 248 8.40 -11.89 -2.10
C TYR A 248 7.24 -11.64 -1.15
N THR A 249 6.49 -10.57 -1.39
CA THR A 249 5.23 -10.31 -0.69
C THR A 249 4.17 -9.90 -1.70
N TYR A 250 2.99 -10.51 -1.64
CA TYR A 250 1.82 -10.07 -2.40
C TYR A 250 0.68 -9.70 -1.45
N ASN A 251 0.03 -8.58 -1.74
CA ASN A 251 -1.11 -8.02 -1.02
C ASN A 251 -2.12 -7.54 -2.06
N SER A 252 -3.39 -7.88 -1.90
CA SER A 252 -4.47 -7.47 -2.82
C SER A 252 -4.62 -5.95 -2.98
N VAL A 253 -4.14 -5.15 -2.01
CA VAL A 253 -4.18 -3.67 -2.04
C VAL A 253 -2.85 -3.05 -2.49
N GLU A 254 -1.71 -3.61 -2.08
CA GLU A 254 -0.38 -3.01 -2.29
C GLU A 254 0.39 -3.63 -3.47
N GLY A 255 -0.14 -4.69 -4.09
CA GLY A 255 0.45 -5.38 -5.24
C GLY A 255 1.50 -6.42 -4.85
N GLU A 256 2.41 -6.72 -5.79
CA GLU A 256 3.59 -7.56 -5.53
C GLU A 256 4.85 -6.71 -5.26
N TYR A 257 5.65 -7.16 -4.30
CA TYR A 257 7.00 -6.67 -4.02
C TYR A 257 7.95 -7.86 -3.96
N PHE A 258 9.16 -7.67 -4.50
CA PHE A 258 10.18 -8.71 -4.63
C PHE A 258 11.55 -8.12 -4.32
N ASP A 259 12.23 -8.73 -3.35
CA ASP A 259 13.57 -8.41 -2.89
C ASP A 259 14.48 -9.63 -3.07
N ASP A 260 15.56 -9.46 -3.83
CA ASP A 260 16.62 -10.44 -4.10
C ASP A 260 17.86 -10.27 -3.20
N ASN A 261 17.79 -9.40 -2.19
CA ASN A 261 18.80 -9.32 -1.12
C ASN A 261 18.18 -9.07 0.28
N PRO A 262 17.25 -9.95 0.74
CA PRO A 262 16.56 -9.81 2.03
C PRO A 262 17.48 -9.98 3.25
N GLY A 263 18.76 -10.31 3.04
CA GLY A 263 19.77 -10.34 4.09
C GLY A 263 19.92 -9.02 4.87
N GLY A 264 19.47 -7.89 4.32
CA GLY A 264 19.39 -6.62 5.03
C GLY A 264 18.53 -6.67 6.30
N TYR A 265 17.42 -7.41 6.30
CA TYR A 265 16.48 -7.47 7.43
C TYR A 265 17.08 -8.16 8.67
N LEU A 266 18.11 -8.98 8.51
CA LEU A 266 18.79 -9.70 9.60
C LEU A 266 19.67 -8.79 10.49
N GLY A 267 19.87 -7.53 10.12
CA GLY A 267 20.72 -6.56 10.82
C GLY A 267 19.99 -5.37 11.47
N ALA A 268 18.65 -5.33 11.44
CA ALA A 268 17.87 -4.17 11.89
C ALA A 268 17.69 -4.07 13.42
N TYR A 269 18.07 -5.12 14.16
CA TYR A 269 18.04 -5.25 15.62
C TYR A 269 19.23 -6.11 16.09
#